data_AF-A0A329RI41-F1
#
_entry.id   AF-A0A329RI41-F1
#
_cell.length_a   1.000
_cell.length_b   1.000
_cell.length_c   1.000
_cell.angle_alpha   90.00
_cell.angle_beta   90.00
_cell.angle_gamma   90.00
#
_symmetry.space_group_name_H-M   'P 1'
#
loop_
_entity.id
_entity.type
_entity.pdbx_description
1 polymer ?
#
loop_
_entity_poly.entity_id
_entity_poly.type
_entity_poly.pdbx_seq_one_letter_code
_entity_poly.pdbx_strand_id
1 'polypeptide(L)' 'MDFVFGLPKDKTGNTGIVVFVDCLNKMAHLAVVPDTIGGEGTALLF' A
#
# COMPACT_ATOMS: atom_id res chain seq x y z
N MET A 1 -8.25 -4.14 4.24
CA MET A 1 -6.87 -3.70 3.95
C MET A 1 -6.03 -4.93 3.81
N ASP A 2 -5.12 -4.95 2.85
CA ASP A 2 -4.18 -6.05 2.65
C ASP A 2 -2.82 -5.51 2.16
N PHE A 3 -1.77 -6.31 2.28
CA PHE A 3 -0.41 -5.94 1.89
C PHE A 3 0.18 -6.99 0.94
N VAL A 4 0.78 -6.51 -0.15
CA VAL A 4 1.56 -7.34 -1.07
C VAL A 4 3.02 -6.91 -0.97
N PHE A 5 3.91 -7.80 -0.57
CA PHE A 5 5.35 -7.57 -0.49
C PHE A 5 6.12 -8.51 -1.42
N GLY A 6 7.40 -8.22 -1.63
CA GLY A 6 8.29 -9.03 -2.47
C GLY A 6 8.30 -8.62 -3.94
N LEU A 7 7.79 -7.42 -4.26
CA LEU A 7 7.90 -6.85 -5.58
C LEU A 7 9.34 -6.35 -5.82
N PRO A 8 9.81 -6.36 -7.08
CA PRO A 8 11.06 -5.71 -7.45
C PRO A 8 11.06 -4.26 -6.99
N LYS A 9 12.20 -3.82 -6.44
CA LYS A 9 12.38 -2.46 -5.95
C LYS A 9 12.14 -1.44 -7.06
N ASP A 10 11.24 -0.49 -6.83
CA ASP A 10 10.99 0.60 -7.77
C ASP A 10 12.13 1.66 -7.72
N LYS A 11 12.00 2.72 -8.53
CA LYS A 11 12.99 3.82 -8.59
C LYS A 11 13.15 4.57 -7.27
N THR A 12 12.14 4.54 -6.41
CA THR A 12 12.07 5.23 -5.12
C THR A 12 12.43 4.33 -3.95
N GLY A 13 12.59 3.03 -4.22
CA GLY A 13 12.94 2.03 -3.24
C GLY A 13 11.79 1.23 -2.65
N ASN A 14 10.56 1.41 -3.15
CA ASN A 14 9.36 0.69 -2.72
C ASN A 14 9.38 -0.75 -3.23
N THR A 15 8.92 -1.68 -2.40
CA THR A 15 8.93 -3.13 -2.67
C THR A 15 7.59 -3.80 -2.35
N GLY A 16 6.59 -3.02 -1.92
CA GLY A 16 5.26 -3.50 -1.62
C GLY A 16 4.16 -2.57 -2.08
N ILE A 17 2.92 -3.06 -1.98
CA ILE A 17 1.70 -2.33 -2.27
C ILE A 17 0.72 -2.55 -1.12
N VAL A 18 0.08 -1.47 -0.67
CA VAL A 18 -1.09 -1.52 0.22
C VAL A 18 -2.35 -1.48 -0.61
N VAL A 19 -3.29 -2.37 -0.32
CA VAL A 19 -4.61 -2.42 -0.94
C VAL A 19 -5.67 -2.06 0.09
N PHE A 20 -6.35 -0.95 -0.10
CA PHE A 20 -7.54 -0.57 0.65
C PHE A 20 -8.78 -0.75 -0.22
N VAL A 21 -9.78 -1.50 0.25
CA VAL A 21 -11.04 -1.65 -0.48
C VAL A 21 -12.09 -0.81 0.26
N ASP A 22 -12.62 0.20 -0.42
CA ASP A 22 -13.73 0.99 0.08
C ASP A 22 -15.04 0.19 -0.05
N CYS A 23 -15.65 -0.10 1.10
CA CYS A 23 -16.88 -0.87 1.18
C CYS A 23 -18.08 -0.12 0.59
N LEU A 24 -18.03 1.22 0.52
CA LEU A 24 -19.14 2.05 0.05
C LEU A 24 -19.29 1.98 -1.47
N ASN A 25 -18.18 2.13 -2.20
CA ASN A 25 -18.17 2.18 -3.66
C ASN A 25 -17.57 0.93 -4.32
N LYS A 26 -17.09 -0.05 -3.52
CA LYS A 26 -16.38 -1.26 -3.97
C LYS A 26 -15.08 -0.97 -4.74
N MET A 27 -14.49 0.21 -4.54
CA MET A 27 -13.26 0.60 -5.21
C MET A 27 -12.05 0.11 -4.41
N ALA A 28 -11.04 -0.38 -5.12
CA ALA A 28 -9.74 -0.67 -4.54
C ALA A 28 -8.82 0.54 -4.75
N HIS A 29 -8.26 1.04 -3.67
CA HIS A 29 -7.21 2.03 -3.64
C HIS A 29 -5.87 1.31 -3.41
N LEU A 30 -4.88 1.64 -4.23
CA LEU A 30 -3.56 1.03 -4.18
C LEU A 30 -2.51 2.11 -3.95
N ALA A 31 -1.58 1.86 -3.04
CA ALA A 31 -0.44 2.74 -2.78
C ALA A 31 0.85 1.93 -2.73
N VAL A 32 1.90 2.42 -3.37
CA VAL A 32 3.23 1.81 -3.37
C VAL A 32 3.94 2.18 -2.06
N VAL A 33 4.54 1.18 -1.41
CA VAL A 33 5.18 1.36 -0.09
C VAL A 33 6.52 0.63 -0.01
N PRO A 34 7.45 1.09 0.84
CA PRO A 34 8.62 0.31 1.21
C PRO A 34 8.23 -1.00 1.93
N ASP A 35 9.18 -1.90 2.09
CA ASP A 35 9.02 -3.16 2.86
C ASP A 35 8.64 -2.93 4.32
N THR A 36 8.89 -1.72 4.83
CA THR A 36 8.61 -1.33 6.21
C THR A 36 7.77 -0.05 6.22
N ILE A 37 6.47 -0.17 6.44
CA ILE A 37 5.57 0.97 6.68
C ILE A 37 4.74 0.75 7.95
N GLY A 38 4.66 1.79 8.79
CA GLY A 38 3.87 1.75 10.03
C GLY A 38 2.38 2.03 9.78
N GLY A 39 1.54 1.77 10.80
CA GLY A 39 0.10 2.01 10.72
C GLY A 39 -0.26 3.48 10.50
N GLU A 40 0.42 4.41 11.19
CA GLU A 40 0.23 5.85 11.00
C GLU A 40 0.61 6.29 9.58
N GLY A 41 1.77 5.83 9.09
CA GLY A 41 2.21 6.11 7.72
C GLY A 41 1.24 5.55 6.67
N THR A 42 0.65 4.37 6.93
CA THR A 42 -0.34 3.75 6.04
C THR A 42 -1.65 4.53 6.03
N ALA A 43 -2.09 5.04 7.19
CA ALA A 43 -3.31 5.82 7.32
C ALA A 43 -3.24 7.19 6.59
N LEU A 44 -2.04 7.71 6.33
CA LEU A 44 -1.83 8.95 5.58
C LEU A 44 -1.84 8.75 4.05
N LEU A 45 -1.94 7.51 3.56
CA LEU A 45 -1.93 7.21 2.12
C LEU A 45 -3.30 7.32 1.44
N PHE A 46 -4.40 7.26 2.21
CA PHE A 46 -5.77 7.16 1.71
C PHE A 46 -6.73 8.09 2.45
#